data_AF-A0A0D2K4W0-F1
#
_entry.id   AF-A0A0D2K4W0-F1
#
_cell.length_a   1.000
_cell.length_b   1.000
_cell.length_c   1.000
_cell.angle_alpha   90.00
_cell.angle_beta   90.00
_cell.angle_gamma   90.00
#
_symmetry.space_group_name_H-M   'P 1'
#
loop_
_entity.id
_entity.type
_entity.pdbx_description
1 polymer ?
#
loop_
_entity_poly.entity_id
_entity_poly.type
_entity_poly.pdbx_seq_one_letter_code
_entity_poly.pdbx_strand_id
1 'polypeptide(L)'
;METQMPDRIRIKNRRKRYLDTHPEYFGPQLELADPLLYDRLIRRFQTPAEREAEGRQKGYSGILEADLYRSEAKLEALRHPDPHALFTYKRGPNGEILAEDRDEVPATKEDGLARWKWEMQVRFLRGGDDDFDYDSVDYNPEYDDRVLEERDAEDRYFDEEEPEFVKGEEGLPKSQSHDLEGETGIQDF
;
A
#
# COMPACT_ATOMS: atom_id res chain seq x y z
N MET A 1 -4.22 33.68 2.11
CA MET A 1 -3.09 32.80 1.74
C MET A 1 -3.63 31.83 0.71
N GLU A 2 -3.10 31.85 -0.51
CA GLU A 2 -3.48 30.85 -1.52
C GLU A 2 -2.88 29.51 -1.09
N THR A 3 -3.73 28.56 -0.69
CA THR A 3 -3.31 27.18 -0.46
C THR A 3 -3.00 26.59 -1.84
N GLN A 4 -1.73 26.59 -2.25
CA GLN A 4 -1.31 25.85 -3.43
C GLN A 4 -1.67 24.37 -3.22
N MET A 5 -2.48 23.81 -4.12
CA MET A 5 -2.78 22.39 -4.09
C MET A 5 -1.47 21.59 -4.22
N PRO A 6 -1.17 20.69 -3.26
CA PRO A 6 0.05 19.89 -3.32
C PRO A 6 0.00 18.95 -4.53
N ASP A 7 1.17 18.70 -5.13
CA ASP A 7 1.31 17.77 -6.24
C ASP A 7 0.80 16.38 -5.85
N ARG A 8 0.17 15.67 -6.78
CA ARG A 8 -0.38 14.32 -6.59
C ARG A 8 0.68 13.33 -6.09
N ILE A 9 1.93 13.49 -6.54
CA ILE A 9 3.05 12.66 -6.07
C ILE A 9 3.35 12.96 -4.60
N ARG A 10 3.39 14.24 -4.21
CA ARG A 10 3.61 14.66 -2.82
C ARG A 10 2.50 14.17 -1.90
N ILE A 11 1.24 14.27 -2.31
CA ILE A 11 0.09 13.72 -1.57
C ILE A 11 0.28 12.22 -1.32
N LYS A 12 0.59 11.44 -2.36
CA LYS A 12 0.81 10.00 -2.22
C LYS A 12 1.98 9.67 -1.29
N ASN A 13 3.07 10.44 -1.37
CA ASN A 13 4.24 10.24 -0.51
C ASN A 13 3.89 10.55 0.96
N ARG A 14 3.18 11.65 1.24
CA ARG A 14 2.69 11.98 2.59
C ARG A 14 1.77 10.90 3.15
N ARG A 15 0.79 10.44 2.36
CA ARG A 15 -0.11 9.36 2.75
C ARG A 15 0.63 8.04 2.98
N LYS A 16 1.64 7.73 2.17
CA LYS A 16 2.51 6.56 2.40
C LYS A 16 3.27 6.69 3.72
N ARG A 17 3.86 7.86 3.98
CA ARG A 17 4.58 8.15 5.22
C ARG A 17 3.67 8.06 6.45
N TYR A 18 2.41 8.50 6.32
CA TYR A 18 1.40 8.31 7.36
C TYR A 18 1.21 6.83 7.68
N LEU A 19 0.97 5.98 6.67
CA LEU A 19 0.80 4.54 6.87
C LEU A 19 2.02 3.86 7.49
N ASP A 20 3.24 4.28 7.11
CA ASP A 20 4.49 3.72 7.66
C ASP A 20 4.67 4.07 9.15
N THR A 21 4.10 5.19 9.60
CA THR A 21 4.20 5.69 10.98
C THR A 21 2.99 5.34 11.85
N HIS A 22 1.86 4.93 11.24
CA HIS A 22 0.60 4.63 11.91
C HIS A 22 0.15 3.17 11.67
N PRO A 23 0.83 2.17 12.29
CA PRO A 23 0.45 0.77 12.15
C PRO A 23 -0.98 0.46 12.66
N GLU A 24 -1.53 1.30 13.53
CA GLU A 24 -2.91 1.24 14.02
C GLU A 24 -3.97 1.43 12.93
N TYR A 25 -3.60 1.99 11.78
CA TYR A 25 -4.47 2.05 10.62
C TYR A 25 -4.96 0.65 10.24
N PHE A 26 -4.12 -0.39 10.31
CA PHE A 26 -4.52 -1.76 9.97
C PHE A 26 -5.30 -2.49 11.10
N GLY A 27 -6.07 -1.73 11.89
CA GLY A 27 -6.87 -2.23 13.00
C GLY A 27 -8.21 -2.88 12.59
N PRO A 28 -9.00 -3.36 13.57
CA PRO A 28 -10.27 -4.05 13.32
C PRO A 28 -11.32 -3.20 12.59
N GLN A 29 -11.24 -1.87 12.70
CA GLN A 29 -12.17 -0.93 12.08
C GLN A 29 -12.16 -1.00 10.54
N LEU A 30 -11.06 -1.42 9.92
CA LEU A 30 -10.96 -1.54 8.47
C LEU A 30 -11.81 -2.67 7.88
N GLU A 31 -12.29 -3.59 8.71
CA GLU A 31 -13.28 -4.58 8.26
C GLU A 31 -14.53 -3.90 7.68
N LEU A 32 -14.96 -2.80 8.28
CA LEU A 32 -16.17 -2.08 7.86
C LEU A 32 -15.90 -1.16 6.66
N ALA A 33 -14.64 -0.76 6.44
CA ALA A 33 -14.26 0.07 5.30
C ALA A 33 -14.50 -0.68 3.97
N ASP A 34 -14.07 -1.94 3.89
CA ASP A 34 -14.40 -2.84 2.77
C ASP A 34 -14.89 -4.22 3.25
N PRO A 35 -16.19 -4.36 3.53
CA PRO A 35 -16.77 -5.59 4.07
C PRO A 35 -16.67 -6.78 3.10
N LEU A 36 -16.61 -6.50 1.79
CA LEU A 36 -16.58 -7.53 0.75
C LEU A 36 -15.19 -8.12 0.58
N LEU A 37 -14.19 -7.24 0.55
CA LEU A 37 -12.79 -7.61 0.52
C LEU A 37 -12.39 -8.35 1.79
N TYR A 38 -12.81 -7.87 2.97
CA TYR A 38 -12.53 -8.53 4.25
C TYR A 38 -13.13 -9.95 4.30
N ASP A 39 -14.39 -10.11 3.88
CA ASP A 39 -15.07 -11.41 3.86
C ASP A 39 -14.30 -12.43 2.99
N ARG A 40 -13.79 -11.98 1.84
CA ARG A 40 -13.10 -12.83 0.87
C ARG A 40 -11.65 -13.16 1.23
N LEU A 41 -10.89 -12.18 1.72
CA LEU A 41 -9.46 -12.33 1.96
C LEU A 41 -9.13 -12.73 3.40
N ILE A 42 -9.98 -12.39 4.37
CA ILE A 42 -9.75 -12.68 5.78
C ILE A 42 -10.73 -13.73 6.29
N ARG A 43 -12.04 -13.43 6.26
CA ARG A 43 -13.06 -14.28 6.88
C ARG A 43 -13.14 -15.68 6.28
N ARG A 44 -12.81 -15.85 5.00
CA ARG A 44 -12.73 -17.16 4.32
C ARG A 44 -11.77 -18.13 5.01
N PHE A 45 -10.63 -17.65 5.52
CA PHE A 45 -9.61 -18.49 6.17
C PHE A 45 -9.81 -18.65 7.67
N GLN A 46 -10.78 -17.93 8.26
CA GLN A 46 -11.09 -18.10 9.68
C GLN A 46 -11.72 -19.48 9.93
N THR A 47 -11.27 -20.11 11.01
CA THR A 47 -11.87 -21.32 11.55
C THR A 47 -13.21 -21.00 12.24
N PRO A 48 -14.12 -21.97 12.40
CA PRO A 48 -15.34 -21.76 13.19
C PRO A 48 -15.05 -21.25 14.60
N ALA A 49 -13.99 -21.75 15.25
CA ALA A 49 -13.59 -21.30 16.59
C ALA A 49 -13.15 -19.83 16.62
N GLU A 50 -12.39 -19.37 15.62
CA GLU A 50 -12.00 -17.96 15.49
C GLU A 50 -13.23 -17.06 15.26
N ARG A 51 -14.16 -17.47 14.39
CA ARG A 51 -15.41 -16.73 14.13
C ARG A 51 -16.29 -16.62 15.37
N GLU A 52 -16.40 -17.70 16.14
CA GLU A 52 -17.15 -17.65 17.40
C GLU A 52 -16.48 -16.75 18.44
N ALA A 53 -15.14 -16.78 18.53
CA ALA A 53 -14.40 -15.90 19.44
C ALA A 53 -14.57 -14.43 19.06
N GLU A 54 -14.46 -14.11 17.77
CA GLU A 54 -14.71 -12.78 17.23
C GLU A 54 -16.16 -12.34 17.45
N GLY A 55 -17.13 -13.22 17.16
CA GLY A 55 -18.54 -12.97 17.40
C GLY A 55 -18.87 -12.74 18.88
N ARG A 56 -18.19 -13.44 19.79
CA ARG A 56 -18.30 -13.18 21.24
C ARG A 56 -17.72 -11.83 21.64
N GLN A 57 -16.61 -11.40 21.02
CA GLN A 57 -16.01 -10.08 21.28
C GLN A 57 -16.87 -8.93 20.75
N LYS A 58 -17.41 -9.07 19.52
CA LYS A 58 -18.28 -8.08 18.89
C LYS A 58 -19.70 -8.05 19.48
N GLY A 59 -20.14 -9.17 20.03
CA GLY A 59 -21.51 -9.36 20.50
C GLY A 59 -22.52 -9.41 19.35
N TYR A 60 -23.79 -9.60 19.69
CA TYR A 60 -24.88 -9.73 18.69
C TYR A 60 -25.04 -8.48 17.82
N SER A 61 -24.91 -7.29 18.42
CA SER A 61 -25.05 -6.02 17.70
C SER A 61 -23.97 -5.85 16.61
N GLY A 62 -22.70 -6.14 16.93
CA GLY A 62 -21.61 -5.99 15.97
C GLY A 62 -21.65 -7.03 14.85
N ILE A 63 -22.14 -8.25 15.13
CA ILE A 63 -22.37 -9.25 14.07
C ILE A 63 -23.45 -8.75 13.10
N LEU A 64 -24.56 -8.22 13.62
CA LEU A 64 -25.64 -7.72 12.80
C LEU A 64 -25.22 -6.51 11.97
N GLU A 65 -24.43 -5.60 12.54
CA GLU A 65 -23.84 -4.46 11.83
C GLU A 65 -22.96 -4.94 10.67
N ALA A 66 -21.99 -5.82 10.93
CA ALA A 66 -21.12 -6.35 9.89
C ALA A 66 -21.90 -7.07 8.77
N ASP A 67 -22.96 -7.81 9.12
CA ASP A 67 -23.83 -8.46 8.13
C ASP A 67 -24.65 -7.45 7.31
N LEU A 68 -25.15 -6.38 7.94
CA LEU A 68 -25.85 -5.28 7.27
C LEU A 68 -24.93 -4.59 6.25
N TYR A 69 -23.77 -4.11 6.70
CA TYR A 69 -22.76 -3.46 5.85
C TYR A 69 -22.34 -4.36 4.68
N ARG A 70 -22.15 -5.67 4.92
CA ARG A 70 -21.82 -6.62 3.84
C ARG A 70 -22.97 -6.78 2.84
N SER A 71 -24.21 -6.78 3.30
CA SER A 71 -25.37 -6.90 2.42
C SER A 71 -25.58 -5.64 1.57
N GLU A 72 -25.37 -4.47 2.15
CA GLU A 72 -25.45 -3.18 1.48
C GLU A 72 -24.33 -3.04 0.44
N ALA A 73 -23.09 -3.35 0.82
CA ALA A 73 -21.95 -3.34 -0.08
C ALA A 73 -22.15 -4.27 -1.28
N LYS A 74 -22.73 -5.48 -1.09
CA LYS A 74 -23.07 -6.37 -2.21
C LYS A 74 -24.08 -5.77 -3.16
N LEU A 75 -25.09 -5.07 -2.63
CA LEU A 75 -26.10 -4.40 -3.45
C LEU A 75 -25.52 -3.19 -4.19
N GLU A 76 -24.59 -2.49 -3.57
CA GLU A 76 -23.91 -1.34 -4.16
C GLU A 76 -22.98 -1.79 -5.28
N ALA A 77 -22.16 -2.82 -5.06
CA ALA A 77 -21.28 -3.38 -6.08
C ALA A 77 -22.02 -3.89 -7.33
N LEU A 78 -23.30 -4.27 -7.19
CA LEU A 78 -24.17 -4.61 -8.32
C LEU A 78 -24.69 -3.39 -9.08
N ARG A 79 -24.97 -2.29 -8.38
CA ARG A 79 -25.51 -1.06 -8.98
C ARG A 79 -24.41 -0.21 -9.61
N HIS A 80 -23.28 -0.14 -8.93
CA HIS A 80 -22.12 0.66 -9.27
C HIS A 80 -20.85 -0.21 -9.20
N PRO A 81 -20.60 -1.07 -10.20
CA PRO A 81 -19.39 -1.88 -10.25
C PRO A 81 -18.15 -0.97 -10.33
N ASP A 82 -17.29 -1.00 -9.31
CA ASP A 82 -16.03 -0.26 -9.30
C ASP A 82 -15.00 -0.97 -10.21
N PRO A 83 -14.45 -0.29 -11.23
CA PRO A 83 -13.37 -0.83 -12.07
C PRO A 83 -12.11 -1.24 -11.27
N HIS A 84 -11.91 -0.65 -10.08
CA HIS A 84 -10.78 -0.92 -9.20
C HIS A 84 -11.05 -2.01 -8.17
N ALA A 85 -12.28 -2.48 -8.03
CA ALA A 85 -12.59 -3.58 -7.11
C ALA A 85 -11.94 -4.89 -7.58
N LEU A 86 -11.31 -5.60 -6.64
CA LEU A 86 -10.74 -6.93 -6.90
C LEU A 86 -11.80 -7.94 -7.33
N PHE A 87 -13.03 -7.82 -6.79
CA PHE A 87 -14.11 -8.77 -7.02
C PHE A 87 -15.28 -8.06 -7.69
N THR A 88 -15.80 -8.66 -8.75
CA THR A 88 -17.06 -8.21 -9.36
C THR A 88 -18.20 -9.08 -8.83
N TYR A 89 -19.40 -8.50 -8.72
CA TYR A 89 -20.57 -9.21 -8.20
C TYR A 89 -21.64 -9.29 -9.28
N LYS A 90 -22.33 -10.43 -9.35
CA LYS A 90 -23.49 -10.65 -10.24
C LYS A 90 -24.65 -11.26 -9.48
N ARG A 91 -25.86 -11.01 -9.97
CA ARG A 91 -27.04 -11.76 -9.52
C ARG A 91 -27.03 -13.15 -10.15
N GLY A 92 -27.06 -14.16 -9.29
CA GLY A 92 -27.30 -15.54 -9.65
C GLY A 92 -28.76 -15.79 -10.04
N PRO A 93 -29.05 -16.99 -10.58
CA PRO A 93 -30.37 -17.35 -11.12
C PRO A 93 -31.49 -17.31 -10.07
N ASN A 94 -31.15 -17.51 -8.79
CA ASN A 94 -32.10 -17.49 -7.68
C ASN A 94 -32.14 -16.15 -6.92
N GLY A 95 -31.53 -15.09 -7.47
CA GLY A 95 -31.44 -13.78 -6.82
C GLY A 95 -30.34 -13.64 -5.77
N GLU A 96 -29.54 -14.68 -5.55
CA GLU A 96 -28.32 -14.64 -4.75
C GLU A 96 -27.25 -13.73 -5.39
N ILE A 97 -26.43 -13.06 -4.58
CA ILE A 97 -25.34 -12.21 -5.08
C ILE A 97 -24.05 -13.01 -5.00
N LEU A 98 -23.54 -13.41 -6.16
CA LEU A 98 -22.33 -14.20 -6.32
C LEU A 98 -21.19 -13.28 -6.74
N ALA A 99 -20.01 -13.43 -6.14
CA ALA A 99 -18.83 -12.80 -6.73
C ALA A 99 -18.40 -13.61 -7.94
N GLU A 100 -18.04 -12.94 -9.03
CA GLU A 100 -17.27 -13.51 -10.11
C GLU A 100 -15.79 -13.42 -9.73
N ASP A 101 -15.12 -14.56 -9.75
CA ASP A 101 -13.70 -14.62 -9.41
C ASP A 101 -12.90 -14.06 -10.60
N ARG A 102 -12.43 -12.82 -10.47
CA ARG A 102 -11.35 -12.27 -11.31
C ARG A 102 -10.01 -12.71 -10.70
N ASP A 103 -9.47 -13.82 -11.20
CA ASP A 103 -8.16 -14.41 -10.84
C ASP A 103 -7.88 -14.73 -9.35
N GLU A 104 -6.82 -15.51 -9.14
CA GLU A 104 -6.45 -16.34 -7.98
C GLU A 104 -6.94 -15.85 -6.61
N VAL A 105 -7.95 -16.53 -6.04
CA VAL A 105 -8.20 -16.45 -4.60
C VAL A 105 -6.93 -16.88 -3.85
N PRO A 106 -6.51 -16.17 -2.77
CA PRO A 106 -5.34 -16.57 -2.00
C PRO A 106 -5.39 -18.06 -1.61
N ALA A 107 -4.25 -18.74 -1.64
CA ALA A 107 -4.18 -20.14 -1.23
C ALA A 107 -4.07 -20.29 0.29
N THR A 108 -3.47 -19.31 0.96
CA THR A 108 -3.15 -19.34 2.39
C THR A 108 -3.74 -18.15 3.14
N LYS A 109 -3.83 -18.28 4.47
CA LYS A 109 -4.28 -17.21 5.36
C LYS A 109 -3.31 -16.03 5.33
N GLU A 110 -2.02 -16.32 5.26
CA GLU A 110 -0.93 -15.34 5.17
C GLU A 110 -1.04 -14.52 3.88
N ASP A 111 -1.26 -15.18 2.73
CA ASP A 111 -1.45 -14.51 1.45
C ASP A 111 -2.73 -13.65 1.46
N GLY A 112 -3.81 -14.17 2.04
CA GLY A 112 -5.06 -13.42 2.20
C GLY A 112 -4.87 -12.14 3.00
N LEU A 113 -4.17 -12.23 4.14
CA LEU A 113 -3.83 -11.07 4.96
C LEU A 113 -2.92 -10.07 4.24
N ALA A 114 -1.89 -10.56 3.53
CA ALA A 114 -0.97 -9.70 2.79
C ALA A 114 -1.69 -8.93 1.67
N ARG A 115 -2.53 -9.62 0.90
CA ARG A 115 -3.34 -8.98 -0.16
C ARG A 115 -4.35 -8.00 0.42
N TRP A 116 -5.02 -8.34 1.52
CA TRP A 116 -5.95 -7.43 2.19
C TRP A 116 -5.25 -6.14 2.64
N LYS A 117 -4.09 -6.25 3.28
CA LYS A 117 -3.29 -5.07 3.68
C LYS A 117 -2.87 -4.23 2.48
N TRP A 118 -2.43 -4.87 1.40
CA TRP A 118 -2.02 -4.16 0.17
C TRP A 118 -3.18 -3.39 -0.44
N GLU A 119 -4.36 -3.99 -0.53
CA GLU A 119 -5.56 -3.31 -1.07
C GLU A 119 -6.00 -2.14 -0.19
N MET A 120 -6.02 -2.31 1.14
CA MET A 120 -6.33 -1.22 2.06
C MET A 120 -5.32 -0.08 1.95
N GLN A 121 -4.03 -0.39 1.81
CA GLN A 121 -3.00 0.61 1.52
C GLN A 121 -3.27 1.33 0.19
N VAL A 122 -3.56 0.61 -0.89
CA VAL A 122 -3.83 1.21 -2.21
C VAL A 122 -5.07 2.09 -2.18
N ARG A 123 -6.13 1.65 -1.49
CA ARG A 123 -7.36 2.43 -1.25
C ARG A 123 -7.05 3.73 -0.50
N PHE A 124 -6.30 3.64 0.59
CA PHE A 124 -5.90 4.82 1.38
C PHE A 124 -5.10 5.82 0.55
N LEU A 125 -4.09 5.34 -0.18
CA LEU A 125 -3.25 6.18 -1.04
C LEU A 125 -4.03 6.90 -2.15
N ARG A 126 -5.18 6.35 -2.57
CA ARG A 126 -6.08 6.97 -3.56
C ARG A 126 -7.08 7.94 -2.94
N GLY A 127 -7.33 7.84 -1.63
CA GLY A 127 -8.32 8.69 -0.95
C GLY A 127 -9.68 8.03 -0.83
N GLY A 128 -9.73 6.70 -0.79
CA GLY A 128 -10.98 5.94 -0.79
C GLY A 128 -11.59 5.70 0.58
N ASP A 129 -11.01 6.26 1.66
CA ASP A 129 -11.54 6.10 3.01
C ASP A 129 -12.34 7.35 3.39
N ASP A 130 -13.65 7.30 3.20
CA ASP A 130 -14.54 8.45 3.38
C ASP A 130 -14.59 8.96 4.83
N ASP A 131 -14.32 8.08 5.80
CA ASP A 131 -14.29 8.41 7.23
C ASP A 131 -12.94 9.00 7.68
N PHE A 132 -11.94 9.08 6.79
CA PHE A 132 -10.61 9.59 7.10
C PHE A 132 -10.43 11.05 6.68
N ASP A 133 -9.94 11.88 7.61
CA ASP A 133 -9.60 13.28 7.32
C ASP A 133 -8.26 13.38 6.58
N TYR A 134 -8.30 13.26 5.25
CA TYR A 134 -7.10 13.37 4.40
C TYR A 134 -6.42 14.73 4.47
N ASP A 135 -7.12 15.81 4.81
CA ASP A 135 -6.50 17.14 4.86
C ASP A 135 -5.43 17.21 5.96
N SER A 136 -5.62 16.45 7.05
CA SER A 136 -4.66 16.32 8.16
C SER A 136 -3.30 15.71 7.75
N VAL A 137 -3.27 15.02 6.60
CA VAL A 137 -2.06 14.37 6.06
C VAL A 137 -1.60 15.07 4.79
N ASP A 138 -2.52 15.32 3.85
CA ASP A 138 -2.24 15.82 2.51
C ASP A 138 -1.61 17.21 2.52
N TYR A 139 -1.98 18.05 3.49
CA TYR A 139 -1.45 19.41 3.65
C TYR A 139 -0.43 19.52 4.79
N ASN A 140 -0.10 18.42 5.47
CA ASN A 140 0.83 18.44 6.59
C ASN A 140 2.27 18.16 6.12
N PRO A 141 3.19 19.15 6.24
CA PRO A 141 4.59 18.99 5.86
C PRO A 141 5.40 18.04 6.76
N GLU A 142 4.89 17.65 7.93
CA GLU A 142 5.56 16.67 8.80
C GLU A 142 5.65 15.28 8.15
N TYR A 143 4.74 14.99 7.22
CA TYR A 143 4.75 13.77 6.42
C TYR A 143 5.59 13.90 5.14
N ASP A 144 6.23 15.05 4.88
CA ASP A 144 7.26 15.12 3.85
C ASP A 144 8.48 14.31 4.33
N ASP A 145 8.81 13.26 3.59
CA ASP A 145 9.98 12.44 3.90
C ASP A 145 11.25 13.17 3.48
N ARG A 146 11.77 14.02 4.37
CA ARG A 146 12.97 14.84 4.11
C ARG A 146 14.18 14.00 3.74
N VAL A 147 14.31 12.81 4.30
CA VAL A 147 15.41 11.88 3.98
C VAL A 147 15.28 11.41 2.53
N LEU A 148 14.06 11.10 2.09
CA LEU A 148 13.80 10.77 0.69
C LEU A 148 14.06 11.97 -0.23
N GLU A 149 13.64 13.18 0.16
CA GLU A 149 13.89 14.39 -0.63
C GLU A 149 15.38 14.72 -0.76
N GLU A 150 16.15 14.55 0.31
CA GLU A 150 17.61 14.71 0.31
C GLU A 150 18.27 13.68 -0.61
N ARG A 151 17.91 12.40 -0.48
CA ARG A 151 18.45 11.35 -1.35
C ARG A 151 18.07 11.56 -2.82
N ASP A 152 16.83 11.91 -3.13
CA ASP A 152 16.39 12.18 -4.50
C ASP A 152 17.04 13.47 -5.08
N ALA A 153 17.52 14.38 -4.23
CA ALA A 153 18.34 15.52 -4.64
C ALA A 153 19.80 15.12 -4.89
N GLU A 154 20.37 14.27 -4.04
CA GLU A 154 21.70 13.69 -4.22
C GLU A 154 21.78 12.82 -5.48
N ASP A 155 20.82 11.92 -5.71
CA ASP A 155 20.75 11.07 -6.90
C ASP A 155 20.75 11.93 -8.18
N ARG A 156 19.96 13.02 -8.20
CA ARG A 156 19.97 13.98 -9.32
C ARG A 156 21.31 14.70 -9.48
N TYR A 157 21.94 15.09 -8.37
CA TYR A 157 23.25 15.71 -8.40
C TYR A 157 24.31 14.78 -9.00
N PHE A 158 24.34 13.51 -8.58
CA PHE A 158 25.28 12.51 -9.10
C PHE A 158 25.00 12.12 -10.55
N ASP A 159 23.73 12.03 -10.96
CA ASP A 159 23.36 11.75 -12.35
C ASP A 159 23.76 12.91 -13.30
N GLU A 160 23.77 14.15 -12.81
CA GLU A 160 24.19 15.34 -13.55
C GLU A 160 25.73 15.51 -13.61
N GLU A 161 26.48 14.89 -12.69
CA GLU A 161 27.95 14.88 -12.73
C GLU A 161 28.46 13.87 -13.77
N GLU A 162 29.14 14.36 -14.82
CA GLU A 162 29.94 13.46 -15.66
C GLU A 162 31.16 12.96 -14.87
N PRO A 163 31.44 11.64 -14.87
CA PRO A 163 32.54 11.09 -14.09
C PRO A 163 33.89 11.63 -14.56
N GLU A 164 34.48 12.54 -13.78
CA GLU A 164 35.83 13.04 -14.01
C GLU A 164 36.85 12.05 -13.43
N PHE A 165 37.41 11.21 -14.30
CA PHE A 165 38.59 10.42 -13.93
C PHE A 165 39.74 11.39 -13.70
N VAL A 166 40.26 11.45 -12.47
CA VAL A 166 41.52 12.13 -12.17
C VAL A 166 42.60 11.48 -13.01
N LYS A 167 42.89 12.06 -14.18
CA LYS A 167 44.11 11.76 -14.90
C LYS A 167 45.23 12.21 -13.98
N GLY A 168 46.01 11.23 -13.50
CA GLY A 168 47.27 11.50 -12.84
C GLY A 168 48.01 12.59 -13.60
N GLU A 169 48.37 13.64 -12.86
CA GLU A 169 48.99 14.89 -13.28
C GLU A 169 49.59 14.89 -14.69
N GLU A 170 49.13 15.82 -15.53
CA GLU A 170 49.69 16.05 -16.87
C GLU A 170 51.17 16.43 -16.77
N GLY A 171 52.05 15.43 -16.97
CA GLY A 171 53.49 15.63 -17.01
C GLY A 171 54.35 14.39 -17.29
N LEU A 172 53.79 13.18 -17.35
CA LEU A 172 54.58 11.96 -17.53
C LEU A 172 54.41 11.33 -18.93
N PRO A 173 55.52 10.96 -19.61
CA PRO A 173 55.48 10.41 -20.97
C PRO A 173 54.72 9.07 -21.02
N LYS A 174 54.10 8.78 -22.18
CA LYS A 174 53.28 7.60 -22.52
C LYS A 174 54.02 6.24 -22.45
N SER A 175 54.80 5.95 -21.42
CA SER A 175 55.48 4.66 -21.22
C SER A 175 55.11 3.95 -19.92
N GLN A 176 54.14 4.44 -19.17
CA GLN A 176 53.59 3.75 -17.99
C GLN A 176 52.07 3.87 -17.97
N SER A 177 51.40 3.30 -18.97
CA SER A 177 50.04 2.82 -18.76
C SER A 177 50.14 1.61 -17.84
N HIS A 178 50.22 1.85 -16.53
CA HIS A 178 49.99 0.78 -15.57
C HIS A 178 48.49 0.50 -15.62
N ASP A 179 48.12 -0.71 -16.03
CA ASP A 179 46.76 -1.19 -15.86
C ASP A 179 46.39 -0.97 -14.39
N LEU A 180 45.38 -0.12 -14.16
CA LEU A 180 44.83 0.13 -12.84
C LEU A 180 44.00 -1.10 -12.47
N GLU A 181 44.69 -2.16 -12.03
CA GLU A 181 44.08 -3.31 -11.40
C GLU A 181 43.54 -2.85 -10.05
N GLY A 182 42.22 -2.77 -9.93
CA GLY A 182 41.56 -2.47 -8.66
C GLY A 182 41.90 -3.54 -7.65
N GLU A 183 42.76 -3.24 -6.68
CA GLU A 183 43.02 -4.09 -5.52
C GLU A 183 41.77 -4.08 -4.62
N THR A 184 40.77 -4.90 -4.95
CA THR A 184 39.70 -5.23 -4.01
C THR A 184 40.30 -6.14 -2.94
N GLY A 185 40.73 -5.55 -1.83
CA GLY A 185 41.22 -6.24 -0.66
C GLY A 185 40.13 -7.10 -0.01
N ILE A 186 39.96 -8.33 -0.50
CA ILE A 186 39.26 -9.39 0.22
C ILE A 186 40.31 -10.09 1.08
N GLN A 187 40.34 -9.75 2.38
CA GLN A 187 41.11 -10.49 3.37
C GLN A 187 40.26 -11.67 3.85
N ASP A 188 40.55 -12.86 3.32
CA ASP A 188 40.04 -14.12 3.86
C ASP A 188 40.70 -14.38 5.22
N PHE A 189 39.89 -14.61 6.26
CA PHE A 189 40.31 -15.07 7.58
C PHE A 189 39.82 -16.50 7.81
#